data_AF-Q7VBX0-F1
#
_entry.id   AF-Q7VBX0-F1
#
_cell.length_a   1.000
_cell.length_b   1.000
_cell.length_c   1.000
_cell.angle_alpha   90.00
_cell.angle_beta   90.00
_cell.angle_gamma   90.00
#
_symmetry.space_group_name_H-M   'P 1'
#
loop_
_entity.id
_entity.type
_entity.pdbx_description
1 polymer ?
#
loop_
_entity_poly.entity_id
_entity_poly.type
_entity_poly.pdbx_seq_one_letter_code
_entity_poly.pdbx_strand_id
1 'polypeptide(L)'
;MIVLTLINNLSIHEVTPTLQRAEIIAALTSISIILVGFLQLDENPIKKSNSNLVGFEGFIINEDLSFEVRNELAWGTQMILTATASCTVLIYNNNQTILKRGLLSETEFSPGTICLSSTKKGKYISLVNTKFYPGKVEFDSIIKDLPSIMVFPIKSNSWLIVGGWSERCFTKSDEVWIDGWSKKISKML
;
A
#
# COMPACT_ATOMS: atom_id res chain seq x y z
N MET A 1 24.74 25.73 -12.41
CA MET A 1 25.99 25.79 -11.63
C MET A 1 27.20 25.44 -12.50
N ILE A 2 27.30 24.23 -13.07
CA ILE A 2 28.42 23.82 -13.97
C ILE A 2 28.68 24.79 -15.15
N VAL A 3 27.63 25.27 -15.82
CA VAL A 3 27.77 26.22 -16.93
C VAL A 3 28.36 27.56 -16.45
N LEU A 4 27.99 28.00 -15.24
CA LEU A 4 28.44 29.27 -14.68
C LEU A 4 29.93 29.21 -14.28
N THR A 5 30.39 28.07 -13.74
CA THR A 5 31.82 27.85 -13.45
C THR A 5 32.65 27.81 -14.73
N LEU A 6 32.12 27.23 -15.82
CA LEU A 6 32.81 27.19 -17.11
C LEU A 6 32.99 28.59 -17.71
N ILE A 7 31.94 29.41 -17.66
CA ILE A 7 31.98 30.81 -18.11
C ILE A 7 32.95 31.63 -17.27
N ASN A 8 32.94 31.42 -15.94
CA ASN A 8 33.82 32.12 -15.02
C ASN A 8 35.30 31.84 -15.32
N ASN A 9 35.66 30.56 -15.54
CA ASN A 9 37.01 30.15 -15.88
C ASN A 9 37.47 30.75 -17.23
N LEU A 10 36.61 30.74 -18.24
CA LEU A 10 36.89 31.35 -19.55
C LEU A 10 37.05 32.88 -19.50
N SER A 11 36.46 33.55 -18.51
CA SER A 11 36.45 35.02 -18.42
C SER A 11 37.63 35.59 -17.62
N ILE A 12 38.42 34.73 -16.96
CA ILE A 12 39.44 35.16 -16.00
C ILE A 12 40.84 35.12 -16.63
N HIS A 13 41.65 36.13 -16.35
CA HIS A 13 43.02 36.25 -16.85
C HIS A 13 44.08 35.70 -15.87
N GLU A 14 43.77 35.59 -14.57
CA GLU A 14 44.67 35.00 -13.56
C GLU A 14 43.89 34.15 -12.54
N VAL A 15 44.42 32.95 -12.25
CA VAL A 15 43.81 32.02 -11.30
C VAL A 15 44.20 32.41 -9.88
N THR A 16 43.22 32.91 -9.11
CA THR A 16 43.44 33.23 -7.69
C THR A 16 43.10 32.03 -6.79
N PRO A 17 43.76 31.88 -5.62
CA PRO A 17 43.47 30.80 -4.68
C PRO A 17 42.02 30.81 -4.15
N THR A 18 41.38 31.99 -4.08
CA THR A 18 39.98 32.13 -3.69
C THR A 18 39.03 31.63 -4.76
N LEU A 19 39.33 31.88 -6.03
CA LEU A 19 38.59 31.35 -7.17
C LEU A 19 38.63 29.82 -7.20
N GLN A 20 39.81 29.24 -7.03
CA GLN A 20 39.98 27.78 -7.03
C GLN A 20 39.15 27.09 -5.93
N ARG A 21 39.09 27.68 -4.73
CA ARG A 21 38.24 27.17 -3.63
C ARG A 21 36.75 27.28 -3.96
N ALA A 22 36.33 28.40 -4.55
CA ALA A 22 34.94 28.60 -4.95
C ALA A 22 34.51 27.60 -6.04
N GLU A 23 35.38 27.30 -7.02
CA GLU A 23 35.11 26.31 -8.06
C GLU A 23 34.93 24.90 -7.50
N ILE A 24 35.74 24.49 -6.53
CA ILE A 24 35.62 23.18 -5.87
C ILE A 24 34.27 23.06 -5.15
N ILE A 25 33.86 24.10 -4.41
CA ILE A 25 32.58 24.11 -3.71
C ILE A 25 31.41 24.09 -4.71
N ALA A 26 31.52 24.83 -5.82
CA ALA A 26 30.50 24.86 -6.87
C ALA A 26 30.38 23.50 -7.60
N ALA A 27 31.49 22.81 -7.86
CA ALA A 27 31.48 21.47 -8.44
C ALA A 27 30.85 20.45 -7.49
N LEU A 28 31.24 20.48 -6.20
CA LEU A 28 30.73 19.57 -5.18
C LEU A 28 29.22 19.76 -4.96
N THR A 29 28.77 21.01 -4.88
CA THR A 29 27.33 21.32 -4.78
C THR A 29 26.54 20.88 -6.01
N SER A 30 27.09 21.04 -7.22
CA SER A 30 26.43 20.59 -8.43
C SER A 30 26.24 19.07 -8.46
N ILE A 31 27.24 18.31 -8.04
CA ILE A 31 27.15 16.84 -7.94
C ILE A 31 26.11 16.43 -6.89
N SER A 32 26.10 17.08 -5.72
CA SER A 32 25.09 16.80 -4.68
C SER A 32 23.66 17.05 -5.16
N ILE A 33 23.42 18.16 -5.89
CA ILE A 33 22.09 18.47 -6.44
C ILE A 33 21.67 17.44 -7.49
N ILE A 34 22.58 17.00 -8.36
CA ILE A 34 22.30 15.95 -9.35
C ILE A 34 21.95 14.64 -8.64
N LEU A 35 22.69 14.26 -7.59
CA LEU A 35 22.46 13.02 -6.86
C LEU A 35 21.09 13.04 -6.14
N VAL A 36 20.74 14.17 -5.52
CA VAL A 36 19.40 14.38 -4.92
C VAL A 36 18.31 14.28 -5.99
N GLY A 37 18.50 14.91 -7.15
CA GLY A 37 17.56 14.80 -8.27
C GLY A 37 17.43 13.36 -8.77
N PHE A 38 18.53 12.61 -8.81
CA PHE A 38 18.52 11.21 -9.23
C PHE A 38 17.75 10.32 -8.24
N LEU A 39 17.88 10.57 -6.93
CA LEU A 39 17.09 9.89 -5.90
C LEU A 39 15.59 10.19 -6.02
N GLN A 40 15.22 11.33 -6.62
CA GLN A 40 13.82 11.71 -6.85
C GLN A 40 13.23 11.16 -8.15
N LEU A 41 14.04 10.57 -9.05
CA LEU A 41 13.55 10.10 -10.35
C LEU A 41 12.69 8.82 -10.27
N ASP A 42 12.73 8.07 -9.16
CA ASP A 42 12.10 6.75 -9.05
C ASP A 42 10.60 6.76 -8.66
N GLU A 43 9.91 7.90 -8.63
CA GLU A 43 8.53 7.98 -8.14
C GLU A 43 7.40 7.90 -9.18
N ASN A 44 7.66 7.46 -10.41
CA ASN A 44 6.58 7.21 -11.38
C ASN A 44 6.53 5.74 -11.82
N PRO A 45 6.07 4.82 -10.95
CA PRO A 45 5.65 3.51 -11.43
C PRO A 45 4.54 3.74 -12.45
N ILE A 46 4.65 3.10 -13.62
CA ILE A 46 3.59 3.06 -14.64
C ILE A 46 2.29 2.70 -13.92
N LYS A 47 1.43 3.71 -13.70
CA LYS A 47 0.18 3.54 -12.95
C LYS A 47 -0.71 2.66 -13.79
N LYS A 48 -0.68 1.35 -13.51
CA LYS A 48 -1.46 0.37 -14.24
C LYS A 48 -2.92 0.78 -14.14
N SER A 49 -3.60 0.90 -15.27
CA SER A 49 -4.98 1.36 -15.35
C SER A 49 -5.86 0.58 -14.38
N ASN A 50 -6.63 1.28 -13.54
CA ASN A 50 -7.55 0.66 -12.61
C ASN A 50 -8.45 -0.33 -13.36
N SER A 51 -8.68 -1.51 -12.77
CA SER A 51 -9.65 -2.45 -13.31
C SER A 51 -11.06 -1.88 -13.14
N ASN A 52 -11.93 -2.13 -14.12
CA ASN A 52 -13.33 -1.73 -14.07
C ASN A 52 -14.10 -2.70 -13.14
N LEU A 53 -13.96 -2.49 -11.83
CA LEU A 53 -14.62 -3.30 -10.81
C LEU A 53 -16.09 -2.89 -10.69
N VAL A 54 -16.97 -3.89 -10.52
CA VAL A 54 -18.41 -3.67 -10.35
C VAL A 54 -18.79 -4.01 -8.91
N GLY A 55 -19.45 -3.06 -8.25
CA GLY A 55 -19.95 -3.18 -6.90
C GLY A 55 -20.65 -1.88 -6.49
N PHE A 56 -21.13 -1.81 -5.25
CA PHE A 56 -21.64 -0.58 -4.67
C PHE A 56 -20.71 -0.09 -3.56
N GLU A 57 -20.58 1.22 -3.39
CA GLU A 57 -19.84 1.77 -2.25
C GLU A 57 -20.69 1.63 -0.99
N GLY A 58 -20.06 1.12 0.08
CA GLY A 58 -20.77 0.91 1.34
C GLY A 58 -19.86 0.74 2.54
N PHE A 59 -20.49 0.76 3.71
CA PHE A 59 -19.87 0.51 4.99
C PHE A 59 -20.85 -0.29 5.86
N ILE A 60 -20.43 -1.50 6.24
CA ILE A 60 -21.19 -2.42 7.07
C ILE A 60 -20.28 -2.81 8.23
N ILE A 61 -20.76 -2.69 9.46
CA ILE A 61 -20.04 -3.08 10.67
C ILE A 61 -20.99 -3.78 11.63
N ASN A 62 -20.51 -4.82 12.32
CA ASN A 62 -21.28 -5.49 13.35
C ASN A 62 -21.49 -4.56 14.55
N GLU A 63 -22.76 -4.32 14.90
CA GLU A 63 -23.17 -3.45 16.00
C GLU A 63 -22.94 -4.07 17.39
N ASP A 64 -22.79 -5.39 17.48
CA ASP A 64 -22.54 -6.13 18.73
C ASP A 64 -21.16 -5.85 19.32
N LEU A 65 -20.27 -5.20 18.57
CA LEU A 65 -18.94 -4.83 19.03
C LEU A 65 -18.96 -3.61 19.97
N SER A 66 -18.03 -3.60 20.92
CA SER A 66 -17.82 -2.44 21.80
C SER A 66 -17.53 -1.17 20.99
N PHE A 67 -17.93 -0.02 21.52
CA PHE A 67 -17.75 1.27 20.84
C PHE A 67 -16.27 1.53 20.48
N GLU A 68 -15.36 1.20 21.39
CA GLU A 68 -13.91 1.35 21.19
C GLU A 68 -13.41 0.54 19.99
N VAL A 69 -13.82 -0.74 19.92
CA VAL A 69 -13.45 -1.62 18.80
C VAL A 69 -14.07 -1.12 17.50
N ARG A 70 -15.36 -0.73 17.51
CA ARG A 70 -16.02 -0.19 16.31
C ARG A 70 -15.32 1.07 15.80
N ASN A 71 -14.93 1.97 16.69
CA ASN A 71 -14.25 3.21 16.32
C ASN A 71 -12.86 2.93 15.74
N GLU A 72 -12.09 2.02 16.35
CA GLU A 72 -10.76 1.64 15.82
C GLU A 72 -10.88 0.97 14.44
N LEU A 73 -11.84 0.06 14.28
CA LEU A 73 -12.08 -0.62 13.00
C LEU A 73 -12.56 0.35 11.92
N ALA A 74 -13.47 1.26 12.25
CA ALA A 74 -13.94 2.30 11.35
C ALA A 74 -12.80 3.24 10.95
N TRP A 75 -11.98 3.69 11.89
CA TRP A 75 -10.84 4.55 11.60
C TRP A 75 -9.80 3.85 10.72
N GLY A 76 -9.35 2.65 11.11
CA GLY A 76 -8.28 1.96 10.39
C GLY A 76 -8.69 1.52 8.99
N THR A 77 -9.93 1.07 8.79
CA THR A 77 -10.44 0.76 7.44
C THR A 77 -10.60 1.98 6.55
N GLN A 78 -10.99 3.14 7.11
CA GLN A 78 -10.98 4.38 6.34
C GLN A 78 -9.56 4.72 5.90
N MET A 79 -8.60 4.66 6.82
CA MET A 79 -7.20 4.96 6.52
C MET A 79 -6.62 4.02 5.46
N ILE A 80 -6.96 2.73 5.48
CA ILE A 80 -6.57 1.80 4.40
C ILE A 80 -7.12 2.30 3.06
N LEU A 81 -8.41 2.63 2.98
CA LEU A 81 -9.05 3.04 1.72
C LEU A 81 -8.58 4.40 1.21
N THR A 82 -8.22 5.33 2.09
CA THR A 82 -7.80 6.68 1.70
C THR A 82 -6.30 6.84 1.51
N ALA A 83 -5.47 6.07 2.23
CA ALA A 83 -4.02 6.18 2.20
C ALA A 83 -3.33 5.15 1.28
N THR A 84 -4.04 4.10 0.84
CA THR A 84 -3.50 3.07 -0.04
C THR A 84 -4.34 2.94 -1.31
N ALA A 85 -3.84 2.23 -2.32
CA ALA A 85 -4.58 1.96 -3.56
C ALA A 85 -5.65 0.85 -3.41
N SER A 86 -6.25 0.72 -2.23
CA SER A 86 -7.28 -0.28 -1.95
C SER A 86 -8.67 0.18 -2.41
N CYS A 87 -9.47 -0.79 -2.84
CA CYS A 87 -10.87 -0.58 -3.24
C CYS A 87 -11.84 -1.13 -2.21
N THR A 88 -11.44 -2.15 -1.44
CA THR A 88 -12.30 -2.84 -0.49
C THR A 88 -11.51 -3.38 0.68
N VAL A 89 -12.13 -3.37 1.86
CA VAL A 89 -11.58 -3.93 3.09
C VAL A 89 -12.64 -4.80 3.75
N LEU A 90 -12.26 -6.02 4.12
CA LEU A 90 -13.13 -6.97 4.81
C LEU A 90 -12.41 -7.53 6.04
N ILE A 91 -13.13 -7.57 7.17
CA ILE A 91 -12.67 -8.22 8.40
C ILE A 91 -13.60 -9.38 8.69
N TYR A 92 -13.03 -10.57 8.73
CA TYR A 92 -13.71 -11.81 9.04
C TYR A 92 -13.27 -12.33 10.40
N ASN A 93 -14.20 -12.80 11.21
CA ASN A 93 -13.91 -13.40 12.51
C ASN A 93 -14.93 -14.49 12.83
N ASN A 94 -14.47 -15.67 13.27
CA ASN A 94 -15.31 -16.73 13.84
C ASN A 94 -16.59 -17.00 13.03
N ASN A 95 -16.41 -17.26 11.74
CA ASN A 95 -17.48 -17.60 10.79
C ASN A 95 -18.43 -16.45 10.40
N GLN A 96 -18.14 -15.21 10.79
CA GLN A 96 -18.95 -14.04 10.46
C GLN A 96 -18.09 -12.89 9.92
N THR A 97 -18.66 -12.13 8.99
CA THR A 97 -18.04 -10.88 8.56
C THR A 97 -18.34 -9.78 9.57
N ILE A 98 -17.31 -9.25 10.23
CA ILE A 98 -17.43 -8.18 11.22
C ILE A 98 -17.56 -6.82 10.54
N LEU A 99 -16.81 -6.59 9.47
CA LEU A 99 -16.77 -5.30 8.79
C LEU A 99 -16.54 -5.51 7.29
N LYS A 100 -17.29 -4.76 6.48
CA LYS A 100 -17.03 -4.56 5.06
C LYS A 100 -17.04 -3.06 4.75
N ARG A 101 -16.04 -2.55 4.05
CA ARG A 101 -15.97 -1.13 3.66
C ARG A 101 -15.35 -0.94 2.27
N GLY A 102 -15.82 0.07 1.55
CA GLY A 102 -15.33 0.43 0.22
C GLY A 102 -16.29 -0.08 -0.83
N LEU A 103 -15.77 -0.67 -1.90
CA LEU A 103 -16.57 -1.32 -2.93
C LEU A 103 -16.99 -2.71 -2.45
N LEU A 104 -18.29 -2.99 -2.46
CA LEU A 104 -18.90 -4.18 -1.87
C LEU A 104 -19.72 -4.98 -2.88
N SER A 105 -19.88 -6.26 -2.56
CA SER A 105 -20.86 -7.18 -3.15
C SER A 105 -21.86 -7.63 -2.09
N GLU A 106 -23.07 -7.99 -2.52
CA GLU A 106 -24.13 -8.54 -1.66
C GLU A 106 -23.83 -9.96 -1.19
N THR A 107 -22.80 -10.60 -1.75
CA THR A 107 -22.45 -11.98 -1.43
C THR A 107 -21.74 -12.13 -0.09
N GLU A 108 -21.97 -13.24 0.60
CA GLU A 108 -21.30 -13.58 1.85
C GLU A 108 -19.90 -14.13 1.57
N PHE A 109 -18.93 -13.64 2.34
CA PHE A 109 -17.55 -14.08 2.22
C PHE A 109 -17.34 -15.38 3.00
N SER A 110 -16.72 -16.37 2.35
CA SER A 110 -16.31 -17.62 2.97
C SER A 110 -14.80 -17.82 2.81
N PRO A 111 -14.05 -17.99 3.91
CA PRO A 111 -12.60 -18.14 3.86
C PRO A 111 -12.21 -19.45 3.17
N GLY A 112 -11.29 -19.37 2.23
CA GLY A 112 -10.77 -20.52 1.51
C GLY A 112 -9.36 -20.94 1.95
N THR A 113 -8.67 -21.63 1.04
CA THR A 113 -7.34 -22.19 1.30
C THR A 113 -6.26 -21.13 1.50
N ILE A 114 -6.40 -19.94 0.89
CA ILE A 114 -5.39 -18.87 1.00
C ILE A 114 -5.47 -18.24 2.38
N CYS A 115 -6.68 -17.96 2.86
CA CYS A 115 -6.92 -17.54 4.25
C CYS A 115 -6.29 -18.53 5.25
N LEU A 116 -6.63 -19.82 5.15
CA LEU A 116 -6.07 -20.85 6.04
C LEU A 116 -4.53 -20.95 5.96
N SER A 117 -3.97 -20.79 4.76
CA SER A 117 -2.52 -20.80 4.56
C SER A 117 -1.82 -19.61 5.22
N SER A 118 -2.45 -18.43 5.23
CA SER A 118 -1.90 -17.24 5.90
C SER A 118 -1.75 -17.46 7.39
N THR A 119 -2.77 -18.06 8.03
CA THR A 119 -2.75 -18.44 9.45
C THR A 119 -1.68 -19.48 9.73
N LYS A 120 -1.61 -20.56 8.94
CA LYS A 120 -0.60 -21.62 9.10
C LYS A 120 0.83 -21.09 9.02
N LYS A 121 1.08 -20.10 8.16
CA LYS A 121 2.40 -19.47 8.01
C LYS A 121 2.67 -18.36 9.04
N GLY A 122 1.64 -17.86 9.72
CA GLY A 122 1.74 -16.72 10.63
C GLY A 122 2.21 -15.43 9.94
N LYS A 123 2.00 -15.33 8.62
CA LYS A 123 2.44 -14.20 7.79
C LYS A 123 1.35 -13.83 6.80
N TYR A 124 1.27 -12.55 6.46
CA TYR A 124 0.38 -12.08 5.42
C TYR A 124 0.73 -12.71 4.06
N ILE A 125 -0.30 -12.89 3.23
CA ILE A 125 -0.16 -13.34 1.84
C ILE A 125 -0.55 -12.19 0.94
N SER A 126 0.32 -11.86 -0.01
CA SER A 126 0.10 -10.81 -1.02
C SER A 126 -0.02 -11.45 -2.40
N LEU A 127 -1.20 -11.35 -2.99
CA LEU A 127 -1.51 -11.77 -4.36
C LEU A 127 -1.45 -10.56 -5.27
N VAL A 128 -0.24 -10.21 -5.72
CA VAL A 128 0.00 -9.00 -6.50
C VAL A 128 -0.62 -9.00 -7.90
N ASN A 129 -0.94 -10.18 -8.44
CA ASN A 129 -1.71 -10.35 -9.67
C ASN A 129 -2.51 -11.64 -9.53
N THR A 130 -3.80 -11.51 -9.23
CA THR A 130 -4.71 -12.64 -8.97
C THR A 130 -4.97 -13.53 -10.18
N LYS A 131 -4.77 -13.05 -11.42
CA LYS A 131 -5.05 -13.83 -12.64
C LYS A 131 -4.24 -15.13 -12.70
N PHE A 132 -3.07 -15.17 -12.06
CA PHE A 132 -2.21 -16.35 -12.01
C PHE A 132 -2.55 -17.33 -10.87
N TYR A 133 -3.53 -17.00 -10.03
CA TYR A 133 -3.87 -17.79 -8.85
C TYR A 133 -5.27 -18.38 -8.99
N PRO A 134 -5.43 -19.70 -9.22
CA PRO A 134 -6.74 -20.32 -9.33
C PRO A 134 -7.55 -20.22 -8.03
N GLY A 135 -6.87 -20.11 -6.88
CA GLY A 135 -7.51 -19.89 -5.58
C GLY A 135 -8.13 -18.50 -5.40
N LYS A 136 -8.02 -17.58 -6.37
CA LYS A 136 -8.62 -16.23 -6.27
C LYS A 136 -10.14 -16.26 -6.10
N VAL A 137 -10.78 -17.35 -6.52
CA VAL A 137 -12.24 -17.52 -6.52
C VAL A 137 -12.83 -17.37 -5.11
N GLU A 138 -12.06 -17.64 -4.05
CA GLU A 138 -12.52 -17.41 -2.67
C GLU A 138 -12.85 -15.92 -2.39
N PHE A 139 -12.23 -14.99 -3.13
CA PHE A 139 -12.43 -13.55 -2.98
C PHE A 139 -13.43 -12.95 -3.97
N ASP A 140 -13.95 -13.72 -4.93
CA ASP A 140 -14.97 -13.22 -5.86
C ASP A 140 -16.28 -12.86 -5.13
N SER A 141 -16.48 -13.40 -3.91
CA SER A 141 -17.55 -13.03 -2.97
C SER A 141 -17.36 -11.64 -2.34
N ILE A 142 -16.17 -11.05 -2.41
CA ILE A 142 -15.92 -9.68 -1.97
C ILE A 142 -16.23 -8.74 -3.13
N ILE A 143 -15.47 -8.91 -4.21
CA ILE A 143 -15.67 -8.28 -5.51
C ILE A 143 -15.13 -9.24 -6.55
N LYS A 144 -15.89 -9.43 -7.62
CA LYS A 144 -15.47 -10.26 -8.74
C LYS A 144 -14.21 -9.71 -9.43
N ASP A 145 -13.25 -10.60 -9.70
CA ASP A 145 -12.05 -10.29 -10.49
C ASP A 145 -11.13 -9.19 -9.92
N LEU A 146 -11.02 -9.11 -8.59
CA LEU A 146 -10.05 -8.26 -7.91
C LEU A 146 -8.63 -8.48 -8.46
N PRO A 147 -7.89 -7.45 -8.89
CA PRO A 147 -6.58 -7.60 -9.52
C PRO A 147 -5.45 -7.86 -8.50
N SER A 148 -5.57 -7.34 -7.29
CA SER A 148 -4.59 -7.46 -6.21
C SER A 148 -5.31 -7.68 -4.88
N ILE A 149 -4.80 -8.59 -4.05
CA ILE A 149 -5.41 -8.98 -2.78
C ILE A 149 -4.33 -9.19 -1.74
N MET A 150 -4.52 -8.66 -0.55
CA MET A 150 -3.71 -8.96 0.63
C MET A 150 -4.57 -9.62 1.70
N VAL A 151 -4.03 -10.66 2.32
CA VAL A 151 -4.68 -11.39 3.41
C VAL A 151 -3.75 -11.39 4.62
N PHE A 152 -4.21 -10.79 5.71
CA PHE A 152 -3.49 -10.69 6.98
C PHE A 152 -4.18 -11.58 8.02
N PRO A 153 -3.48 -12.58 8.59
CA PRO A 153 -4.03 -13.37 9.67
C PRO A 153 -4.08 -12.53 10.96
N ILE A 154 -5.26 -12.46 11.59
CA ILE A 154 -5.45 -11.78 12.89
C ILE A 154 -5.36 -12.81 14.02
N LYS A 155 -6.14 -13.90 13.91
CA LYS A 155 -6.18 -15.06 14.83
C LYS A 155 -6.36 -16.33 14.01
N SER A 156 -6.57 -17.48 14.67
CA SER A 156 -6.73 -18.78 14.00
C SER A 156 -7.81 -18.79 12.91
N ASN A 157 -8.96 -18.16 13.17
CA ASN A 157 -10.13 -18.13 12.27
C ASN A 157 -10.57 -16.69 11.95
N SER A 158 -9.61 -15.78 11.87
CA SER A 158 -9.90 -14.35 11.69
C SER A 158 -8.89 -13.73 10.74
N TRP A 159 -9.37 -13.02 9.73
CA TRP A 159 -8.56 -12.46 8.65
C TRP A 159 -8.98 -11.03 8.33
N LEU A 160 -7.99 -10.18 8.07
CA LEU A 160 -8.17 -8.90 7.41
C LEU A 160 -7.81 -9.09 5.93
N ILE A 161 -8.74 -8.76 5.05
CA ILE A 161 -8.58 -8.87 3.61
C ILE A 161 -8.69 -7.48 3.01
N VAL A 162 -7.73 -7.14 2.16
CA VAL A 162 -7.66 -5.84 1.48
C VAL A 162 -7.54 -6.08 -0.02
N GLY A 163 -8.51 -5.59 -0.80
CA GLY A 163 -8.51 -5.64 -2.26
C GLY A 163 -7.99 -4.35 -2.86
N GLY A 164 -7.23 -4.45 -3.95
CA GLY A 164 -6.62 -3.32 -4.66
C GLY A 164 -7.30 -2.99 -5.99
N TRP A 165 -7.16 -1.74 -6.45
CA TRP A 165 -7.69 -1.29 -7.76
C TRP A 165 -6.91 -1.79 -8.98
N SER A 166 -5.66 -2.22 -8.80
CA SER A 166 -4.79 -2.67 -9.90
C SER A 166 -3.76 -3.69 -9.42
N GLU A 167 -3.14 -4.40 -10.36
CA GLU A 167 -2.08 -5.37 -10.04
C GLU A 167 -0.86 -4.62 -9.49
N ARG A 168 -0.20 -5.18 -8.45
CA ARG A 168 0.99 -4.60 -7.79
C ARG A 168 0.76 -3.17 -7.26
N CYS A 169 -0.44 -2.86 -6.80
CA CYS A 169 -0.79 -1.52 -6.31
C CYS A 169 -0.32 -1.21 -4.88
N PHE A 170 0.00 -2.23 -4.09
CA PHE A 170 0.45 -2.06 -2.70
C PHE A 170 1.97 -1.90 -2.64
N THR A 171 2.42 -0.86 -1.95
CA THR A 171 3.83 -0.59 -1.68
C THR A 171 4.30 -1.35 -0.44
N LYS A 172 5.61 -1.45 -0.24
CA LYS A 172 6.16 -2.10 0.96
C LYS A 172 5.73 -1.40 2.26
N SER A 173 5.59 -0.08 2.23
CA SER A 173 5.10 0.71 3.36
C SER A 173 3.66 0.36 3.69
N ASP A 174 2.80 0.17 2.69
CA ASP A 174 1.42 -0.29 2.89
C ASP A 174 1.39 -1.67 3.56
N GLU A 175 2.22 -2.61 3.09
CA GLU A 175 2.27 -3.96 3.69
C GLU A 175 2.64 -3.92 5.17
N VAL A 176 3.66 -3.12 5.53
CA VAL A 176 4.14 -2.99 6.90
C VAL A 176 3.11 -2.31 7.78
N TRP A 177 2.47 -1.25 7.28
CA TRP A 177 1.46 -0.51 8.02
C TRP A 177 0.21 -1.35 8.28
N ILE A 178 -0.31 -2.05 7.26
CA ILE A 178 -1.50 -2.91 7.40
C ILE A 178 -1.18 -4.13 8.29
N ASP A 179 0.00 -4.75 8.17
CA ASP A 179 0.43 -5.84 9.06
C ASP A 179 0.51 -5.37 10.51
N GLY A 180 1.10 -4.19 10.76
CA GLY A 180 1.16 -3.58 12.09
C GLY A 180 -0.22 -3.31 12.67
N TRP A 181 -1.15 -2.79 11.86
CA TRP A 181 -2.52 -2.57 12.27
C TRP A 181 -3.27 -3.88 12.55
N SER A 182 -3.09 -4.92 11.73
CA SER A 182 -3.71 -6.24 11.95
C SER A 182 -3.31 -6.85 13.30
N LYS A 183 -2.06 -6.64 13.73
CA LYS A 183 -1.53 -7.05 15.05
C LYS A 183 -2.08 -6.22 16.20
N LYS A 184 -2.50 -4.97 15.97
CA LYS A 184 -3.19 -4.15 16.97
C LYS A 184 -4.62 -4.67 17.16
N ILE A 185 -5.34 -4.89 16.06
CA ILE A 185 -6.71 -5.40 16.08
C ILE A 185 -6.79 -6.79 16.72
N SER A 186 -5.80 -7.65 16.51
CA SER A 186 -5.80 -9.00 17.08
C SER A 186 -5.83 -9.05 18.61
N LYS A 187 -5.44 -7.95 19.27
CA LYS A 187 -5.52 -7.79 20.73
C LYS A 187 -6.88 -7.27 21.20
N MET A 188 -7.70 -6.73 20.29
CA MET A 188 -8.97 -6.07 20.57
C MET A 188 -10.18 -6.93 20.19
N LEU A 189 -10.08 -7.66 19.07
CA LEU A 189 -10.96 -8.78 18.71
C LEU A 189 -10.58 -10.01 19.52
#